data_AF-A0A375CQ05-F1
#
_entry.id   AF-A0A375CQ05-F1
#
_cell.length_a   1.000
_cell.length_b   1.000
_cell.length_c   1.000
_cell.angle_alpha   90.00
_cell.angle_beta   90.00
_cell.angle_gamma   90.00
#
_symmetry.space_group_name_H-M   'P 1'
#
loop_
_entity.id
_entity.type
_entity.pdbx_description
1 polymer ?
#
loop_
_entity_poly.entity_id
_entity_poly.type
_entity_poly.pdbx_seq_one_letter_code
_entity_poly.pdbx_strand_id
1 'polypeptide(L)'
;MVSYLDANGTLCLNVGNWPVDVTRDSSAGMEALAAAGIVSASDVELPHPIHSGTFTGRRYVVTEAGKKYYRDLSRPGWQPDGGKKEGSLCYGKVAVEKIVTVGSPWTLGGNKVAGVTYQYTIENLAEWANTKDVQDAFPELAKEVRNAGKVPKQHGLLLNDSGWQAVQ
;
A
#
# COMPACT_ATOMS: atom_id res chain seq x y z
N MET A 1 1.42 -21.01 -2.03
CA MET A 1 1.40 -19.91 -1.01
C MET A 1 2.65 -19.05 -1.09
N VAL A 2 3.85 -19.61 -0.94
CA VAL A 2 5.11 -18.85 -1.09
C VAL A 2 5.14 -18.13 -2.45
N SER A 3 4.84 -18.85 -3.54
CA SER A 3 4.69 -18.27 -4.89
C SER A 3 3.63 -17.16 -5.00
N TYR A 4 2.54 -17.22 -4.22
CA TYR A 4 1.50 -16.18 -4.22
C TYR A 4 1.97 -14.93 -3.48
N LEU A 5 2.62 -15.10 -2.32
CA LEU A 5 3.17 -13.98 -1.55
C LEU A 5 4.42 -13.39 -2.23
N ASP A 6 5.13 -14.17 -3.04
CA ASP A 6 6.16 -13.63 -3.91
C ASP A 6 5.60 -12.69 -4.97
N ALA A 7 4.40 -12.99 -5.50
CA ALA A 7 3.73 -12.17 -6.49
C ALA A 7 2.89 -11.02 -5.89
N ASN A 8 2.32 -11.21 -4.69
CA ASN A 8 1.29 -10.33 -4.11
C ASN A 8 1.60 -9.84 -2.69
N GLY A 9 2.71 -10.25 -2.10
CA GLY A 9 3.08 -9.92 -0.72
C GLY A 9 3.71 -8.54 -0.54
N THR A 10 3.87 -7.76 -1.60
CA THR A 10 4.42 -6.40 -1.49
C THR A 10 3.42 -5.50 -0.77
N LEU A 11 3.87 -4.90 0.32
CA LEU A 11 3.07 -3.95 1.11
C LEU A 11 3.30 -2.55 0.56
N CYS A 12 2.22 -1.91 0.10
CA CYS A 12 2.28 -0.56 -0.46
C CYS A 12 1.21 0.35 0.13
N LEU A 13 1.58 1.61 0.29
CA LEU A 13 0.71 2.70 0.67
C LEU A 13 0.16 3.35 -0.61
N ASN A 14 -1.15 3.23 -0.83
CA ASN A 14 -1.85 3.90 -1.92
C ASN A 14 -2.23 5.32 -1.49
N VAL A 15 -1.45 6.30 -1.93
CA VAL A 15 -1.71 7.73 -1.67
C VAL A 15 -2.38 8.45 -2.85
N GLY A 16 -2.81 7.69 -3.87
CA GLY A 16 -3.61 8.18 -4.98
C GLY A 16 -2.80 8.60 -6.20
N ASN A 17 -3.32 9.61 -6.91
CA ASN A 17 -2.77 10.07 -8.19
C ASN A 17 -1.70 11.15 -7.96
N TRP A 18 -0.56 10.98 -8.62
CA TRP A 18 0.61 11.84 -8.52
C TRP A 18 0.71 12.84 -9.68
N PRO A 19 1.15 14.10 -9.42
CA PRO A 19 1.42 14.66 -8.10
C PRO A 19 0.14 14.83 -7.27
N VAL A 20 0.29 14.66 -5.95
CA VAL A 20 -0.83 14.76 -5.01
C VAL A 20 -1.02 16.22 -4.65
N ASP A 21 -2.21 16.75 -4.93
CA ASP A 21 -2.58 18.12 -4.62
C ASP A 21 -3.62 18.07 -3.49
N VAL A 22 -3.37 18.77 -2.39
CA VAL A 22 -4.29 18.82 -1.25
C VAL A 22 -4.63 20.26 -0.89
N THR A 23 -5.84 20.45 -0.39
CA THR A 23 -6.19 21.63 0.41
C THR A 23 -5.47 21.54 1.75
N ARG A 24 -5.17 22.69 2.38
CA ARG A 24 -4.39 22.76 3.63
C ARG A 24 -4.95 21.92 4.78
N ASP A 25 -6.24 21.59 4.76
CA ASP A 25 -6.93 20.90 5.86
C ASP A 25 -6.83 19.36 5.80
N SER A 26 -6.28 18.77 4.71
CA SER A 26 -6.21 17.32 4.51
C SER A 26 -4.78 16.83 4.18
N SER A 27 -3.77 17.35 4.87
CA SER A 27 -2.37 17.13 4.51
C SER A 27 -1.59 16.17 5.43
N ALA A 28 -2.10 15.82 6.61
CA ALA A 28 -1.31 15.15 7.66
C ALA A 28 -0.51 13.92 7.19
N GLY A 29 -1.11 13.03 6.38
CA GLY A 29 -0.40 11.89 5.80
C GLY A 29 0.71 12.29 4.83
N MET A 30 0.47 13.28 3.98
CA MET A 30 1.47 13.79 3.05
C MET A 30 2.56 14.59 3.76
N GLU A 31 2.25 15.24 4.87
CA GLU A 31 3.22 15.92 5.73
C GLU A 31 4.13 14.95 6.45
N ALA A 32 3.59 13.84 6.96
CA ALA A 32 4.40 12.77 7.53
C ALA A 32 5.36 12.18 6.48
N LEU A 33 4.89 11.95 5.25
CA LEU A 33 5.76 11.49 4.15
C LEU A 33 6.81 12.55 3.76
N ALA A 34 6.47 13.84 3.87
CA ALA A 34 7.41 14.93 3.59
C ALA A 34 8.49 15.04 4.67
N ALA A 35 8.08 14.95 5.94
CA ALA A 35 8.98 14.90 7.09
C ALA A 35 9.93 13.69 7.03
N ALA A 36 9.45 12.55 6.51
CA ALA A 36 10.26 11.36 6.25
C ALA A 36 11.13 11.46 4.97
N GLY A 37 11.08 12.58 4.23
CA GLY A 37 11.89 12.82 3.03
C GLY A 37 11.44 12.04 1.78
N ILE A 38 10.28 11.37 1.82
CA ILE A 38 9.75 10.55 0.71
C ILE A 38 9.08 11.41 -0.34
N VAL A 39 8.51 12.54 0.07
CA VAL A 39 7.93 13.54 -0.83
C VAL A 39 8.47 14.94 -0.50
N SER A 40 8.51 15.82 -1.48
CA SER A 40 8.67 17.26 -1.27
C SER A 40 7.31 17.94 -1.36
N ALA A 41 7.12 19.00 -0.59
CA ALA A 41 5.90 19.80 -0.62
C ALA A 41 6.21 21.20 -1.15
N SER A 42 5.35 21.73 -2.02
CA SER A 42 5.43 23.09 -2.54
C SER A 42 4.05 23.72 -2.58
N ASP A 43 3.94 25.02 -2.31
CA ASP A 43 2.70 25.76 -2.48
C ASP A 43 2.39 25.92 -3.99
N VAL A 44 1.11 25.78 -4.35
CA VAL A 44 0.64 25.89 -5.72
C VAL A 44 -0.76 26.52 -5.75
N GLU A 45 -1.05 27.30 -6.78
CA GLU A 45 -2.42 27.75 -7.04
C GLU A 45 -3.22 26.62 -7.71
N LEU A 46 -4.28 26.18 -7.04
CA LEU A 46 -5.20 25.15 -7.55
C LEU A 46 -6.53 25.79 -7.93
N PRO A 47 -7.19 25.31 -9.00
CA PRO A 47 -8.51 25.79 -9.37
C PRO A 47 -9.52 25.48 -8.25
N HIS A 48 -10.37 26.45 -7.91
CA HIS A 48 -11.40 26.26 -6.91
C HIS A 48 -12.49 25.32 -7.46
N PRO A 49 -12.88 24.24 -6.75
CA PRO A 49 -13.76 23.21 -7.29
C PRO A 49 -15.22 23.65 -7.49
N ILE A 50 -15.59 24.86 -7.07
CA ILE A 50 -16.98 25.34 -6.98
C ILE A 50 -17.11 26.76 -7.53
N HIS A 51 -16.11 27.63 -7.32
CA HIS A 51 -16.12 29.01 -7.78
C HIS A 51 -15.10 29.24 -8.89
N SER A 52 -15.34 30.26 -9.71
CA SER A 52 -14.30 30.77 -10.62
C SER A 52 -13.19 31.43 -9.80
N GLY A 53 -11.98 30.88 -9.86
CA GLY A 53 -10.82 31.40 -9.14
C GLY A 53 -9.85 30.28 -8.75
N THR A 54 -8.76 30.65 -8.10
CA THR A 54 -7.77 29.73 -7.56
C THR A 54 -7.68 29.87 -6.04
N PHE A 55 -7.17 28.84 -5.37
CA PHE A 55 -6.79 28.89 -3.96
C PHE A 55 -5.38 28.34 -3.81
N THR A 56 -4.67 28.78 -2.76
CA THR A 56 -3.36 28.22 -2.43
C THR A 56 -3.53 26.83 -1.80
N GLY A 57 -3.10 25.81 -2.54
CA GLY A 57 -2.99 24.43 -2.06
C GLY A 57 -1.53 24.01 -1.90
N ARG A 58 -1.33 22.75 -1.50
CA ARG A 58 -0.01 22.12 -1.45
C ARG A 58 0.08 20.98 -2.45
N ARG A 59 1.15 20.99 -3.24
CA ARG A 59 1.52 19.92 -4.15
C ARG A 59 2.64 19.10 -3.54
N TYR A 60 2.47 17.79 -3.58
CA TYR A 60 3.46 16.82 -3.13
C TYR A 60 3.99 16.00 -4.30
N VAL A 61 5.32 15.91 -4.37
CA VAL A 61 6.04 15.18 -5.43
C VAL A 61 7.00 14.20 -4.78
N VAL A 62 7.10 13.00 -5.33
CA VAL A 62 8.06 11.98 -4.87
C VAL A 62 9.49 12.51 -5.03
N THR A 63 10.29 12.46 -3.97
CA THR A 63 11.71 12.87 -4.00
C THR A 63 12.57 11.81 -4.68
N GLU A 64 13.84 12.13 -4.97
CA GLU A 64 14.80 11.11 -5.45
C GLU A 64 14.93 9.92 -4.48
N ALA A 65 14.89 10.16 -3.16
CA ALA A 65 14.88 9.10 -2.16
C ALA A 65 13.57 8.30 -2.20
N GLY A 66 12.43 8.97 -2.37
CA GLY A 66 11.11 8.35 -2.46
C GLY A 66 10.93 7.47 -3.70
N LYS A 67 11.62 7.77 -4.81
CA LYS A 67 11.54 6.98 -6.06
C LYS A 67 11.93 5.52 -5.87
N LYS A 68 12.81 5.21 -4.91
CA LYS A 68 13.17 3.82 -4.56
C LYS A 68 11.97 2.99 -4.11
N TYR A 69 10.96 3.65 -3.54
CA TYR A 69 9.75 3.03 -2.98
C TYR A 69 8.54 3.22 -3.90
N TYR A 70 8.63 4.11 -4.89
CA TYR A 70 7.53 4.42 -5.78
C TYR A 70 7.32 3.32 -6.83
N ARG A 71 6.08 2.88 -6.96
CA ARG A 71 5.62 1.97 -8.01
C ARG A 71 4.56 2.68 -8.85
N ASP A 72 4.85 2.86 -10.13
CA ASP A 72 3.89 3.33 -11.13
C ASP A 72 2.86 2.22 -11.38
N LEU A 73 1.58 2.55 -11.21
CA LEU A 73 0.44 1.67 -11.42
C LEU A 73 -0.39 2.10 -12.64
N SER A 74 0.05 3.13 -13.36
CA SER A 74 -0.65 3.64 -14.54
C SER A 74 -0.79 2.56 -15.60
N ARG A 75 -2.00 2.41 -16.13
CA ARG A 75 -2.31 1.40 -17.15
C ARG A 75 -2.08 1.98 -18.56
N PRO A 76 -1.49 1.24 -19.50
CA PRO A 76 -1.37 1.70 -20.88
C PRO A 76 -2.74 2.11 -21.45
N GLY A 77 -2.84 3.33 -21.98
CA GLY A 77 -4.07 3.87 -22.56
C GLY A 77 -5.09 4.42 -21.56
N TRP A 78 -4.81 4.37 -20.25
CA TRP A 78 -5.64 5.00 -19.22
C TRP A 78 -4.77 5.92 -18.37
N GLN A 79 -5.11 7.22 -18.38
CA GLN A 79 -4.54 8.20 -17.48
C GLN A 79 -5.68 8.79 -16.65
N PRO A 80 -5.49 8.96 -15.34
CA PRO A 80 -6.30 9.88 -14.56
C PRO A 80 -6.41 11.24 -15.25
N ASP A 81 -7.55 11.91 -15.06
CA ASP A 81 -7.77 13.26 -15.59
C ASP A 81 -6.63 14.22 -15.18
N GLY A 82 -6.29 15.13 -16.08
CA GLY A 82 -5.23 16.13 -15.86
C GLY A 82 -3.79 15.59 -15.93
N GLY A 83 -3.55 14.42 -16.54
CA GLY A 83 -2.20 13.89 -16.78
C GLY A 83 -1.48 13.38 -15.52
N LYS A 84 -2.23 13.09 -14.45
CA LYS A 84 -1.70 12.49 -13.23
C LYS A 84 -1.41 11.01 -13.44
N LYS A 85 -0.53 10.44 -12.63
CA LYS A 85 -0.17 9.01 -12.67
C LYS A 85 -0.66 8.30 -11.43
N GLU A 86 -1.18 7.09 -11.59
CA GLU A 86 -1.52 6.25 -10.44
C GLU A 86 -0.22 5.69 -9.86
N GLY A 87 -0.03 5.81 -8.55
CA GLY A 87 1.22 5.39 -7.93
C GLY A 87 1.09 5.04 -6.47
N SER A 88 1.91 4.09 -6.03
CA SER A 88 1.96 3.61 -4.64
C SER A 88 3.37 3.67 -4.09
N LEU A 89 3.49 3.85 -2.77
CA LEU A 89 4.77 3.81 -2.05
C LEU A 89 4.89 2.49 -1.31
N CYS A 90 5.72 1.59 -1.81
CA CYS A 90 5.93 0.27 -1.25
C CYS A 90 6.95 0.29 -0.11
N TYR A 91 6.59 -0.29 1.03
CA TYR A 91 7.36 -0.19 2.27
C TYR A 91 7.89 -1.52 2.78
N GLY A 92 7.62 -2.63 2.12
CA GLY A 92 8.18 -3.94 2.49
C GLY A 92 7.51 -5.08 1.75
N LYS A 93 7.93 -6.31 2.07
CA LYS A 93 7.34 -7.54 1.51
C LYS A 93 7.00 -8.52 2.62
N VAL A 94 5.79 -9.06 2.59
CA VAL A 94 5.36 -10.14 3.48
C VAL A 94 6.16 -11.41 3.17
N ALA A 95 6.83 -11.95 4.17
CA ALA A 95 7.47 -13.26 4.12
C ALA A 95 6.79 -14.22 5.09
N VAL A 96 6.54 -15.46 4.64
CA VAL A 96 6.00 -16.50 5.52
C VAL A 96 7.11 -17.02 6.38
N GLU A 97 6.94 -16.91 7.69
CA GLU A 97 7.87 -17.50 8.65
C GLU A 97 7.52 -18.97 8.92
N LYS A 98 6.24 -19.25 9.20
CA LYS A 98 5.75 -20.62 9.41
C LYS A 98 4.25 -20.74 9.15
N ILE A 99 3.80 -21.92 8.74
CA ILE A 99 2.38 -22.26 8.73
C ILE A 99 1.96 -22.63 10.16
N VAL A 100 0.90 -22.01 10.66
CA VAL A 100 0.34 -22.28 12.00
C VAL A 100 -0.73 -23.37 11.89
N THR A 101 -1.72 -23.17 11.02
CA THR A 101 -2.84 -24.10 10.85
C THR A 101 -3.34 -24.07 9.41
N VAL A 102 -3.66 -25.24 8.85
CA VAL A 102 -4.44 -25.36 7.61
C VAL A 102 -5.82 -25.88 7.98
N GLY A 103 -6.87 -25.12 7.66
CA GLY A 103 -8.25 -25.50 7.88
C GLY A 103 -8.68 -26.61 6.92
N SER A 104 -9.65 -27.42 7.36
CA SER A 104 -10.24 -28.47 6.53
C SER A 104 -10.83 -27.88 5.24
N PRO A 105 -10.57 -28.48 4.07
CA PRO A 105 -11.18 -28.03 2.82
C PRO A 105 -12.70 -28.09 2.83
N TRP A 106 -13.36 -27.10 2.22
CA TRP A 106 -14.80 -27.10 1.92
C TRP A 106 -15.07 -26.67 0.47
N THR A 107 -16.30 -26.84 -0.01
CA THR A 107 -16.68 -26.46 -1.38
C THR A 107 -17.42 -25.14 -1.39
N LEU A 108 -16.99 -24.20 -2.25
CA LEU A 108 -17.65 -22.92 -2.49
C LEU A 108 -17.77 -22.69 -4.00
N GLY A 109 -18.99 -22.58 -4.51
CA GLY A 109 -19.23 -22.33 -5.94
C GLY A 109 -18.63 -23.39 -6.87
N GLY A 110 -18.62 -24.65 -6.47
CA GLY A 110 -18.04 -25.77 -7.23
C GLY A 110 -16.53 -25.94 -7.07
N ASN A 111 -15.83 -24.99 -6.43
CA ASN A 111 -14.39 -25.08 -6.19
C ASN A 111 -14.08 -25.53 -4.76
N LYS A 112 -12.99 -26.27 -4.56
CA LYS A 112 -12.47 -26.56 -3.21
C LYS A 112 -11.68 -25.37 -2.68
N VAL A 113 -12.02 -24.95 -1.47
CA VAL A 113 -11.39 -23.85 -0.75
C VAL A 113 -10.92 -24.32 0.62
N ALA A 114 -9.90 -23.68 1.18
CA ALA A 114 -9.41 -23.94 2.54
C ALA A 114 -8.93 -22.62 3.17
N GLY A 115 -8.91 -22.54 4.49
CA GLY A 115 -8.25 -21.43 5.19
C GLY A 115 -6.84 -21.82 5.58
N VAL A 116 -5.90 -20.88 5.55
CA VAL A 116 -4.57 -21.12 6.10
C VAL A 116 -4.13 -19.95 6.97
N THR A 117 -3.68 -20.29 8.16
CA THR A 117 -3.14 -19.35 9.14
C THR A 117 -1.63 -19.51 9.17
N TYR A 118 -0.90 -18.42 9.02
CA TYR A 118 0.56 -18.41 8.97
C TYR A 118 1.14 -17.26 9.78
N GLN A 119 2.28 -17.51 10.42
CA GLN A 119 3.10 -16.45 10.97
C GLN A 119 3.86 -15.79 9.83
N TYR A 120 3.93 -14.47 9.86
CA TYR A 120 4.61 -13.68 8.83
C TYR A 120 5.53 -12.65 9.45
N THR A 121 6.54 -12.26 8.67
CA THR A 121 7.41 -11.11 8.92
C THR A 121 7.33 -10.15 7.73
N ILE A 122 7.90 -8.95 7.89
CA ILE A 122 8.05 -7.99 6.80
C ILE A 122 9.53 -7.89 6.48
N GLU A 123 9.90 -8.35 5.30
CA GLU A 123 11.24 -8.19 4.75
C GLU A 123 11.39 -6.81 4.12
N ASN A 124 12.62 -6.28 4.20
CA ASN A 124 13.00 -4.99 3.62
C ASN A 124 12.06 -3.85 4.02
N LEU A 125 11.61 -3.85 5.29
CA LEU A 125 10.79 -2.77 5.83
C LEU A 125 11.54 -1.44 5.68
N ALA A 126 10.94 -0.51 4.96
CA ALA A 126 11.52 0.80 4.74
C ALA A 126 11.52 1.61 6.05
N GLU A 127 12.65 2.23 6.39
CA GLU A 127 12.81 2.96 7.65
C GLU A 127 11.77 4.07 7.83
N TRP A 128 11.43 4.77 6.75
CA TRP A 128 10.42 5.82 6.75
C TRP A 128 9.05 5.32 7.24
N ALA A 129 8.70 4.07 6.93
CA ALA A 129 7.43 3.46 7.29
C ALA A 129 7.33 3.14 8.79
N ASN A 130 8.45 3.10 9.51
CA ASN A 130 8.49 2.87 10.95
C ASN A 130 8.66 4.16 11.77
N THR A 131 8.72 5.32 11.12
CA THR A 131 8.79 6.61 11.82
C THR A 131 7.48 6.90 12.54
N LYS A 132 7.55 7.59 13.69
CA LYS A 132 6.37 7.91 14.51
C LYS A 132 5.30 8.66 13.71
N ASP A 133 5.70 9.68 12.96
CA ASP A 133 4.76 10.53 12.23
C ASP A 133 4.02 9.74 11.13
N VAL A 134 4.71 8.82 10.45
CA VAL A 134 4.08 7.94 9.45
C VAL A 134 3.18 6.90 10.11
N GLN A 135 3.59 6.33 11.24
CA GLN A 135 2.77 5.37 11.99
C GLN A 135 1.48 6.02 12.52
N ASP A 136 1.55 7.27 12.98
CA ASP A 136 0.40 8.02 13.47
C ASP A 136 -0.53 8.44 12.32
N ALA A 137 0.03 8.87 11.18
CA ALA A 137 -0.76 9.33 10.04
C ALA A 137 -1.36 8.19 9.20
N PHE A 138 -0.82 6.96 9.30
CA PHE A 138 -1.30 5.78 8.56
C PHE A 138 -1.57 4.59 9.48
N PRO A 139 -2.70 4.57 10.22
CA PRO A 139 -2.98 3.54 11.23
C PRO A 139 -3.01 2.10 10.71
N GLU A 140 -3.46 1.87 9.47
CA GLU A 140 -3.50 0.52 8.87
C GLU A 140 -2.08 0.01 8.54
N LEU A 141 -1.21 0.87 8.01
CA LEU A 141 0.22 0.54 7.84
C LEU A 141 0.85 0.24 9.20
N ALA A 142 0.56 1.07 10.19
CA ALA A 142 1.08 0.92 11.54
C ALA A 142 0.64 -0.41 12.19
N LYS A 143 -0.62 -0.79 11.99
CA LYS A 143 -1.16 -2.07 12.42
C LYS A 143 -0.46 -3.25 11.74
N GLU A 144 -0.25 -3.19 10.43
CA GLU A 144 0.43 -4.26 9.67
C GLU A 144 1.87 -4.46 10.17
N VAL A 145 2.61 -3.37 10.39
CA VAL A 145 3.99 -3.40 10.91
C VAL A 145 4.03 -3.96 12.34
N ARG A 146 3.12 -3.52 13.22
CA ARG A 146 3.08 -4.00 14.63
C ARG A 146 2.72 -5.49 14.74
N ASN A 147 1.87 -5.98 13.84
CA ASN A 147 1.38 -7.36 13.86
C ASN A 147 2.39 -8.36 13.28
N ALA A 148 3.29 -7.91 12.41
CA ALA A 148 4.36 -8.74 11.87
C ALA A 148 5.16 -9.41 13.00
N GLY A 149 5.35 -10.73 12.90
CA GLY A 149 6.04 -11.56 13.90
C GLY A 149 5.25 -11.84 15.18
N LYS A 150 4.04 -11.27 15.36
CA LYS A 150 3.26 -11.39 16.61
C LYS A 150 1.88 -11.99 16.41
N VAL A 151 1.19 -11.57 15.36
CA VAL A 151 -0.19 -11.97 15.07
C VAL A 151 -0.19 -12.79 13.78
N PRO A 152 -0.61 -14.06 13.81
CA PRO A 152 -0.75 -14.86 12.60
C PRO A 152 -1.76 -14.24 11.64
N LYS A 153 -1.48 -14.33 10.34
CA LYS A 153 -2.36 -13.88 9.27
C LYS A 153 -3.10 -15.07 8.67
N GLN A 154 -4.37 -14.87 8.34
CA GLN A 154 -5.19 -15.89 7.68
C GLN A 154 -5.42 -15.49 6.22
N HIS A 155 -5.24 -16.44 5.29
CA HIS A 155 -5.64 -16.30 3.89
C HIS A 155 -6.55 -17.45 3.47
N GLY A 156 -7.39 -17.18 2.46
CA GLY A 156 -8.09 -18.23 1.73
C GLY A 156 -7.14 -18.94 0.77
N LEU A 157 -7.40 -20.21 0.53
CA LEU A 157 -6.79 -21.02 -0.51
C LEU A 157 -7.89 -21.53 -1.43
N LEU A 158 -7.62 -21.53 -2.73
CA LEU A 158 -8.45 -22.13 -3.78
C LEU A 158 -7.64 -23.26 -4.43
N LEU A 159 -8.27 -24.42 -4.60
CA LEU A 159 -7.68 -25.53 -5.34
C LEU A 159 -8.01 -25.36 -6.83
N ASN A 160 -6.97 -25.27 -7.67
CA ASN A 160 -7.10 -25.32 -9.12
C ASN A 160 -6.16 -26.38 -9.72
N ASP A 161 -6.08 -26.46 -11.05
CA ASP A 161 -5.28 -27.46 -11.77
C ASP A 161 -3.77 -27.40 -11.45
N SER A 162 -3.29 -26.26 -10.92
CA SER A 162 -1.90 -26.09 -10.45
C SER A 162 -1.72 -26.35 -8.95
N GLY A 163 -2.76 -26.80 -8.25
CA GLY A 163 -2.77 -27.05 -6.81
C GLY A 163 -3.39 -25.93 -5.98
N TRP A 164 -3.07 -25.89 -4.68
CA TRP A 164 -3.59 -24.88 -3.75
C TRP A 164 -2.92 -23.52 -3.96
N GLN A 165 -3.70 -22.53 -4.36
CA GLN A 165 -3.25 -21.15 -4.52
C GLN A 165 -3.92 -20.25 -3.49
N ALA A 166 -3.17 -19.32 -2.92
CA ALA A 166 -3.77 -18.35 -2.01
C ALA A 166 -4.64 -17.37 -2.81
N VAL A 167 -5.77 -17.01 -2.23
CA VAL A 167 -6.74 -16.06 -2.77
C VAL A 167 -6.99 -14.96 -1.75
N GLN A 168 -7.20 -13.76 -2.27
CA GLN A 168 -7.42 -12.55 -1.49
C GLN A 168 -8.86 -12.50 -0.98
#